data_AF-A0A2S5BEW4-F1
#
_entry.id   AF-A0A2S5BEW4-F1
#
_cell.length_a   1.000
_cell.length_b   1.000
_cell.length_c   1.000
_cell.angle_alpha   90.00
_cell.angle_beta   90.00
_cell.angle_gamma   90.00
#
_symmetry.space_group_name_H-M   'P 1'
#
loop_
_entity.id
_entity.type
_entity.pdbx_description
1 polymer ?
#
loop_
_entity_poly.entity_id
_entity_poly.type
_entity_poly.pdbx_seq_one_letter_code
_entity_poly.pdbx_strand_id
1 'polypeptide(L)' 'MLQKPTRQAYKPLSVLPKAAAQCAEAGRAYGKCIGARYMDVERGMCEREFVQFRQCMVEAMKKARSA' A
#
# COMPACT_ATOMS: atom_id res chain seq x y z
N MET A 1 -0.93 -20.85 -23.00
CA MET A 1 -0.04 -19.74 -23.43
C MET A 1 -0.11 -18.66 -22.36
N LEU A 2 0.95 -18.47 -21.57
CA LEU A 2 0.95 -17.44 -20.52
C LEU A 2 1.05 -16.07 -21.18
N GLN A 3 -0.06 -15.32 -21.20
CA GLN A 3 -0.09 -13.97 -21.75
C GLN A 3 0.78 -13.07 -20.86
N LYS A 4 2.04 -12.83 -21.26
CA LYS A 4 2.91 -11.88 -20.55
C LYS A 4 2.31 -10.48 -20.74
N PRO A 5 1.83 -9.81 -19.67
CA PRO A 5 1.33 -8.45 -19.78
C PRO A 5 2.44 -7.54 -20.34
N THR A 6 2.10 -6.77 -21.37
CA THR A 6 3.01 -5.81 -21.99
C THR A 6 3.33 -4.70 -20.99
N ARG A 7 4.53 -4.09 -21.05
CA ARG A 7 4.94 -3.01 -20.12
C ARG A 7 3.93 -1.85 -20.03
N GLN A 8 3.12 -1.64 -21.07
CA GLN A 8 2.05 -0.64 -21.11
C GLN A 8 0.99 -0.86 -20.00
N ALA A 9 0.70 -2.12 -19.64
CA ALA A 9 -0.24 -2.46 -18.57
C ALA A 9 0.28 -2.07 -17.17
N TYR A 10 1.60 -1.88 -17.02
CA TYR A 10 2.25 -1.47 -15.77
C TYR A 10 2.46 0.05 -15.65
N LYS A 11 2.15 0.84 -16.68
CA LYS A 11 2.17 2.31 -16.59
C LYS A 11 1.41 2.85 -15.37
N PRO A 12 0.16 2.43 -15.06
CA PRO A 12 -0.53 2.89 -13.86
C PRO A 12 0.06 2.34 -12.55
N LEU A 13 0.99 1.39 -12.61
CA LEU A 13 1.71 0.90 -11.43
C LEU A 13 2.95 1.74 -11.13
N SER A 14 3.39 2.60 -12.05
CA SER A 14 4.52 3.51 -11.84
C SER A 14 4.25 4.60 -10.79
N VAL A 15 2.97 4.87 -10.48
CA VAL A 15 2.58 5.83 -9.44
C VAL A 15 2.55 5.23 -8.03
N LEU A 16 2.54 3.89 -7.93
CA LEU A 16 2.62 3.18 -6.65
C LEU A 16 3.82 3.57 -5.81
N PRO A 17 5.07 3.60 -6.31
CA PRO A 17 6.22 3.98 -5.49
C PRO A 17 6.09 5.41 -4.94
N LYS A 18 5.51 6.34 -5.71
CA LYS A 18 5.27 7.72 -5.25
C LYS A 18 4.20 7.77 -4.15
N ALA A 19 3.10 7.04 -4.33
CA ALA A 19 2.05 6.90 -3.31
C ALA A 19 2.57 6.20 -2.04
N ALA A 20 3.37 5.15 -2.19
CA ALA A 20 3.98 4.44 -1.08
C ALA A 20 4.97 5.32 -0.31
N ALA A 21 5.76 6.15 -1.00
CA ALA A 21 6.65 7.12 -0.36
C ALA A 21 5.87 8.16 0.45
N GLN A 22 4.75 8.67 -0.07
CA GLN A 22 3.88 9.62 0.65
C GLN A 22 3.25 9.00 1.91
N CYS A 23 2.98 7.70 1.89
CA CYS A 23 2.36 6.96 2.99
C CYS A 23 3.36 6.14 3.82
N ALA A 24 4.67 6.40 3.66
CA ALA A 24 5.73 5.60 4.28
C ALA A 24 5.66 5.61 5.81
N GLU A 25 5.28 6.74 6.42
CA GLU A 25 5.13 6.84 7.88
C GLU A 25 3.98 5.99 8.42
N ALA A 26 2.82 6.03 7.76
CA ALA A 26 1.69 5.15 8.11
C ALA A 26 2.03 3.67 7.88
N GLY A 27 2.76 3.37 6.80
CA GLY A 27 3.25 2.02 6.49
C GLY A 27 4.25 1.51 7.51
N ARG A 28 5.12 2.39 8.04
CA ARG A 28 6.05 2.07 9.13
C ARG A 28 5.33 1.77 10.44
N ALA A 29 4.30 2.55 10.79
CA ALA A 29 3.51 2.30 11.99
C ALA A 29 2.80 0.93 11.89
N TYR A 30 2.14 0.65 10.77
CA TYR A 30 1.51 -0.64 10.51
C TYR A 30 2.52 -1.79 10.51
N GLY A 31 3.67 -1.62 9.84
CA GLY A 31 4.74 -2.60 9.80
C GLY A 31 5.37 -2.88 11.17
N LYS A 32 5.45 -1.88 12.06
CA LYS A 32 5.88 -2.07 13.45
C LYS A 32 4.90 -2.93 14.25
N CYS A 33 3.59 -2.67 14.12
CA CYS A 33 2.56 -3.46 14.81
C CYS A 33 2.58 -4.92 14.33
N ILE A 34 2.63 -5.14 13.02
CA ILE A 34 2.74 -6.51 12.47
C ILE A 34 4.07 -7.15 12.85
N GLY A 35 5.19 -6.43 12.74
CA GLY A 35 6.51 -6.97 13.05
C GLY A 35 6.64 -7.39 14.52
N ALA A 36 6.04 -6.64 15.44
CA ALA A 36 5.99 -6.99 16.85
C ALA A 36 5.15 -8.25 17.15
N ARG A 37 4.19 -8.57 16.27
CA ARG A 37 3.23 -9.67 16.43
C ARG A 37 3.25 -10.63 15.24
N TYR A 38 4.38 -10.76 14.55
CA TYR A 38 4.44 -11.41 13.24
C TYR A 38 3.97 -12.87 13.26
N MET A 39 4.16 -13.56 14.39
CA MET A 39 3.74 -14.95 14.61
C MET A 39 2.27 -15.09 15.02
N ASP A 40 1.67 -14.05 15.60
CA ASP A 40 0.32 -14.05 16.16
C ASP A 40 -0.63 -13.09 15.44
N VAL A 41 -0.22 -12.57 14.28
CA VAL A 41 -0.96 -11.51 13.60
C VAL A 41 -2.30 -12.04 13.10
N GLU A 42 -3.37 -11.66 13.78
CA GLU A 42 -4.73 -11.97 13.37
C GLU A 42 -5.41 -10.78 12.69
N ARG A 43 -6.45 -11.11 11.91
CA ARG A 43 -7.24 -10.12 11.17
C ARG A 43 -7.91 -9.17 12.17
N GLY A 44 -7.40 -7.95 12.27
CA GLY A 44 -7.92 -6.91 13.17
C GLY A 44 -6.91 -6.36 14.18
N MET A 45 -5.79 -7.04 14.44
CA MET A 45 -4.83 -6.63 15.48
C MET A 45 -4.18 -5.25 15.23
N CYS A 46 -3.91 -4.92 13.96
CA CYS A 46 -3.31 -3.65 13.55
C CYS A 46 -4.29 -2.85 12.68
N GLU A 47 -5.60 -3.00 12.90
CA GLU A 47 -6.62 -2.42 12.02
C GLU A 47 -6.56 -0.89 11.99
N ARG A 48 -6.29 -0.24 13.12
CA ARG A 48 -6.19 1.23 13.18
C ARG A 48 -5.07 1.77 12.29
N GLU A 49 -3.87 1.18 12.38
CA GLU A 49 -2.74 1.56 11.55
C GLU A 49 -2.96 1.17 10.08
N PHE A 50 -3.58 0.02 9.85
CA PHE A 50 -3.95 -0.43 8.51
C PHE A 50 -4.93 0.52 7.83
N VAL A 51 -5.96 0.97 8.55
CA VAL A 51 -6.96 1.92 8.03
C VAL A 51 -6.28 3.24 7.67
N GLN A 52 -5.41 3.77 8.51
CA GLN A 52 -4.64 4.99 8.20
C GLN A 52 -3.77 4.83 6.96
N PHE A 53 -3.00 3.74 6.89
CA PHE A 53 -2.15 3.43 5.74
C PHE A 53 -2.97 3.25 4.45
N ARG A 54 -4.08 2.50 4.53
CA ARG A 54 -5.00 2.27 3.43
C ARG A 54 -5.62 3.57 2.95
N GLN A 55 -6.11 4.42 3.84
CA GLN A 55 -6.70 5.71 3.48
C GLN A 55 -5.68 6.57 2.73
N CYS A 56 -4.46 6.68 3.26
CA CYS A 56 -3.39 7.42 2.60
C CYS A 56 -3.09 6.86 1.20
N MET A 57 -2.94 5.54 1.07
CA MET A 57 -2.67 4.91 -0.24
C MET A 57 -3.83 5.13 -1.22
N VAL A 58 -5.07 4.95 -0.79
CA VAL A 58 -6.25 5.14 -1.65
C VAL A 58 -6.33 6.59 -2.14
N GLU A 59 -6.11 7.57 -1.27
CA GLU A 59 -6.10 8.98 -1.63
C GLU A 59 -4.93 9.34 -2.56
N ALA A 60 -3.74 8.81 -2.30
CA ALA A 60 -2.58 9.02 -3.16
C ALA A 60 -2.79 8.41 -4.57
N MET A 61 -3.42 7.23 -4.64
CA MET A 61 -3.73 6.56 -5.91
C MET A 61 -4.86 7.26 -6.66
N LYS A 62 -5.88 7.78 -5.96
CA LYS A 62 -6.90 8.65 -6.56
C LYS A 62 -6.27 9.89 -7.17
N LYS A 63 -5.43 10.61 -6.40
CA LYS A 63 -4.69 11.78 -6.88
C LYS A 63 -3.82 11.46 -8.11
N ALA A 64 -3.18 10.29 -8.13
CA ALA A 64 -2.33 9.87 -9.24
C ALA A 64 -3.10 9.42 -10.50
N ARG A 65 -4.39 9.08 -10.37
CA ARG A 65 -5.27 8.80 -11.52
C ARG A 65 -5.91 10.07 -12.08
N SER A 66 -6.01 11.11 -11.26
CA SER A 66 -6.57 12.42 -11.61
C SER A 66 -5.54 13.43 -12.16
N ALA A 67 -4.25 13.06 -12.16
CA ALA A 67 -3.13 13.83 -12.70
C ALA A 67 -2.63 13.18 -14.00
#